data_AF-A0A1Y4RFH4-F1
#
_entry.id   AF-A0A1Y4RFH4-F1
#
_cell.length_a   1.000
_cell.length_b   1.000
_cell.length_c   1.000
_cell.angle_alpha   90.00
_cell.angle_beta   90.00
_cell.angle_gamma   90.00
#
_symmetry.space_group_name_H-M   'P 1'
#
loop_
_entity.id
_entity.type
_entity.pdbx_description
1 polymer ?
#
loop_
_entity_poly.entity_id
_entity_poly.type
_entity_poly.pdbx_seq_one_letter_code
_entity_poly.pdbx_strand_id
1 'polypeptide(L)'
;KIFLVDNLMSARLQAGRDRDFYRAQSEFVSELTAFAKSAGAHVHLVAHPRKTERIDDSDAVAGIADVTNLADNVFSVSRAQGQGDKYDTMLSILKNRFFGERSKAITLSFEPLSKRFYKTGTGDPKKRYGWEHIYTQIQLPDEGVSPEEDPFPDK
;
A
#
# COMPACT_ATOMS: atom_id res chain seq x y z
N LYS A 1 -16.67 -6.29 3.33
CA LYS A 1 -15.54 -7.05 3.94
C LYS A 1 -14.24 -6.52 3.33
N ILE A 2 -13.20 -6.26 4.13
CA ILE A 2 -11.93 -5.70 3.65
C ILE A 2 -10.80 -6.63 4.12
N PHE A 3 -9.91 -6.98 3.21
CA PHE A 3 -8.71 -7.78 3.48
C PHE A 3 -7.47 -6.97 3.08
N LEU A 4 -6.43 -7.05 3.88
CA LEU A 4 -5.13 -6.44 3.61
C LEU A 4 -4.08 -7.54 3.52
N VAL A 5 -3.32 -7.55 2.43
CA VAL A 5 -2.21 -8.47 2.19
C VAL A 5 -0.95 -7.65 2.05
N ASP A 6 -0.05 -7.75 3.03
CA ASP A 6 1.24 -7.06 3.04
C ASP A 6 2.37 -8.06 3.38
N ASN A 7 3.34 -8.34 2.52
CA ASN A 7 3.54 -7.86 1.14
C ASN A 7 3.38 -9.00 0.13
N LEU A 8 3.02 -8.70 -1.13
CA LEU A 8 3.08 -9.64 -2.26
C LEU A 8 4.38 -10.46 -2.31
N MET A 9 5.52 -9.86 -1.97
CA MET A 9 6.83 -10.52 -1.95
C MET A 9 6.99 -11.57 -0.83
N SER A 10 6.20 -11.48 0.24
CA SER A 10 6.24 -12.40 1.38
C SER A 10 5.35 -13.63 1.19
N ALA A 11 4.49 -13.63 0.16
CA ALA A 11 3.75 -14.82 -0.22
C ALA A 11 4.77 -15.91 -0.56
N ARG A 12 4.86 -16.94 0.30
CA ARG A 12 5.76 -18.08 0.14
C ARG A 12 5.31 -18.95 -1.03
N LEU A 13 5.61 -18.49 -2.23
CA LEU A 13 5.33 -19.19 -3.47
C LEU A 13 6.47 -20.20 -3.67
N GLN A 14 6.13 -21.49 -3.70
CA GLN A 14 7.11 -22.55 -3.92
C GLN A 14 7.62 -22.48 -5.37
N ALA A 15 8.67 -21.70 -5.59
CA ALA A 15 9.30 -21.57 -6.89
C ALA A 15 10.82 -21.77 -6.75
N GLY A 16 11.35 -22.80 -7.42
CA GLY A 16 12.79 -23.11 -7.40
C GLY A 16 13.64 -22.21 -8.32
N ARG A 17 13.02 -21.34 -9.13
CA ARG A 17 13.68 -20.42 -10.08
C ARG A 17 12.94 -19.07 -10.15
N ASP A 18 13.66 -17.98 -10.37
CA ASP A 18 13.12 -16.61 -10.44
C ASP A 18 11.97 -16.44 -11.44
N ARG A 19 12.02 -17.10 -12.60
CA ARG A 19 10.95 -17.02 -13.61
C ARG A 19 9.64 -17.64 -13.10
N ASP A 20 9.74 -18.72 -12.35
CA ASP A 20 8.57 -19.43 -11.81
C ASP A 20 7.95 -18.65 -10.65
N PHE A 21 8.76 -17.83 -9.96
CA PHE A 21 8.31 -16.93 -8.89
C PHE A 21 7.38 -15.83 -9.42
N TYR A 22 7.73 -15.14 -10.51
CA TYR A 22 6.86 -14.10 -11.11
C TYR A 22 5.53 -14.66 -11.61
N ARG A 23 5.56 -15.86 -12.20
CA ARG A 23 4.35 -16.54 -12.62
C ARG A 23 3.46 -16.90 -11.43
N ALA A 24 4.04 -17.48 -10.38
CA ALA A 24 3.31 -17.81 -9.17
C ALA A 24 2.72 -16.56 -8.49
N GLN A 25 3.40 -15.42 -8.55
CA GLN A 25 2.86 -14.14 -8.05
C GLN A 25 1.65 -13.69 -8.87
N SER A 26 1.72 -13.78 -10.19
CA SER A 26 0.60 -13.43 -11.07
C SER A 26 -0.60 -14.35 -10.85
N GLU A 27 -0.37 -15.65 -10.67
CA GLU A 27 -1.41 -16.63 -10.33
C GLU A 27 -2.05 -16.31 -8.97
N PHE A 28 -1.25 -16.00 -7.95
CA PHE A 28 -1.75 -15.59 -6.62
C PHE A 28 -2.63 -14.32 -6.69
N VAL A 29 -2.21 -13.30 -7.44
CA VAL A 29 -3.01 -12.07 -7.63
C VAL A 29 -4.31 -12.35 -8.39
N SER A 30 -4.27 -13.25 -9.37
CA SER A 30 -5.47 -13.69 -10.09
C SER A 30 -6.48 -14.35 -9.14
N GLU A 31 -6.01 -15.24 -8.26
CA GLU A 31 -6.85 -15.88 -7.24
C GLU A 31 -7.43 -14.86 -6.25
N LEU A 32 -6.62 -13.91 -5.77
CA LEU A 32 -7.10 -12.82 -4.92
C LEU A 32 -8.20 -11.99 -5.60
N THR A 33 -8.06 -11.74 -6.89
CA THR A 33 -9.04 -11.01 -7.69
C THR A 33 -10.35 -11.81 -7.82
N ALA A 34 -10.26 -13.12 -8.08
CA ALA A 34 -11.42 -14.00 -8.14
C ALA A 34 -12.12 -14.12 -6.77
N PHE A 35 -11.36 -14.20 -5.69
CA PHE A 35 -11.87 -14.17 -4.32
C PHE A 35 -12.60 -12.86 -4.03
N ALA A 36 -12.00 -11.71 -4.31
CA ALA A 36 -12.61 -10.39 -4.08
C ALA A 36 -13.98 -10.29 -4.76
N LYS A 37 -14.07 -10.72 -6.02
CA LYS A 37 -15.31 -10.70 -6.81
C LYS A 37 -16.36 -11.67 -6.29
N SER A 38 -15.98 -12.92 -6.01
CA SER A 38 -16.92 -13.94 -5.54
C SER A 38 -17.42 -13.70 -4.11
N ALA A 39 -16.57 -13.17 -3.22
CA ALA A 39 -16.92 -12.90 -1.83
C ALA A 39 -17.57 -11.53 -1.61
N GLY A 40 -17.65 -10.68 -2.64
CA GLY A 40 -18.10 -9.29 -2.51
C GLY A 40 -17.21 -8.50 -1.54
N ALA A 41 -15.90 -8.70 -1.61
CA ALA A 41 -14.92 -8.15 -0.69
C ALA A 41 -13.96 -7.20 -1.40
N HIS A 42 -13.37 -6.27 -0.62
CA HIS A 42 -12.25 -5.46 -1.08
C HIS A 42 -10.94 -6.07 -0.59
N VAL A 43 -9.98 -6.26 -1.49
CA VAL A 43 -8.62 -6.72 -1.15
C VAL A 43 -7.65 -5.59 -1.45
N HIS A 44 -6.86 -5.20 -0.46
CA HIS A 44 -5.71 -4.32 -0.62
C HIS A 44 -4.46 -5.19 -0.64
N LEU A 45 -3.70 -5.13 -1.73
CA LEU A 45 -2.43 -5.83 -1.88
C LEU A 45 -1.30 -4.80 -1.91
N VAL A 46 -0.35 -4.92 -0.99
CA VAL A 46 0.83 -4.07 -0.93
C VAL A 46 1.96 -4.75 -1.70
N ALA A 47 2.58 -4.01 -2.61
CA ALA A 47 3.73 -4.45 -3.39
C ALA A 47 4.83 -3.37 -3.33
N HIS A 48 6.07 -3.78 -3.07
CA HIS A 48 7.21 -2.88 -3.15
C HIS A 48 7.79 -2.86 -4.58
N PRO A 49 8.09 -1.69 -5.16
CA PRO A 49 8.88 -1.64 -6.39
C PRO A 49 10.28 -2.24 -6.16
N ARG A 50 10.85 -2.88 -7.19
CA ARG A 50 12.29 -3.18 -7.18
C ARG A 50 13.08 -1.87 -7.30
N LYS A 51 14.17 -1.77 -6.53
CA LYS A 51 15.11 -0.63 -6.52
C LYS A 51 15.60 -0.32 -7.94
N THR A 52 15.19 0.82 -8.51
CA THR A 52 16.09 1.92 -8.95
C THR A 52 15.37 3.09 -9.64
N GLU A 53 14.09 3.00 -9.99
CA GLU A 53 13.43 4.09 -10.71
C GLU A 53 12.18 4.56 -9.98
N ARG A 54 11.99 5.88 -9.97
CA ARG A 54 10.77 6.53 -9.49
C ARG A 54 9.60 5.83 -10.21
N ILE A 55 8.62 5.29 -9.49
CA ILE A 55 7.43 4.70 -10.15
C ILE A 55 6.57 5.85 -10.68
N ASP A 56 6.93 6.36 -11.84
CA ASP A 56 6.16 7.33 -12.61
C ASP A 56 5.19 6.66 -13.59
N ASP A 57 5.48 5.41 -13.98
CA ASP A 57 4.64 4.61 -14.87
C ASP A 57 4.31 3.21 -14.29
N SER A 58 3.14 2.67 -14.63
CA SER A 58 2.75 1.29 -14.26
C SER A 58 3.68 0.23 -14.85
N ASP A 59 4.44 0.61 -15.88
CA ASP A 59 5.34 -0.25 -16.63
C ASP A 59 6.76 -0.31 -16.02
N ALA A 60 7.11 0.63 -15.13
CA ALA A 60 8.42 0.69 -14.46
C ALA A 60 8.65 -0.43 -13.43
N VAL A 61 7.68 -1.33 -13.27
CA VAL A 61 7.72 -2.39 -12.27
C VAL A 61 7.77 -3.76 -12.96
N ALA A 62 8.97 -4.18 -13.33
CA ALA A 62 9.22 -5.47 -13.97
C ALA A 62 8.72 -6.63 -13.08
N GLY A 63 7.80 -7.45 -13.60
CA GLY A 63 7.10 -8.53 -12.88
C GLY A 63 5.77 -8.12 -12.25
N ILE A 64 5.44 -6.82 -12.24
CA ILE A 64 4.20 -6.25 -11.67
C ILE A 64 3.25 -5.71 -12.74
N ALA A 65 3.66 -5.59 -14.01
CA ALA A 65 2.75 -5.22 -15.11
C ALA A 65 1.53 -6.15 -15.20
N ASP A 66 1.72 -7.46 -15.05
CA ASP A 66 0.61 -8.43 -15.02
C ASP A 66 -0.29 -8.23 -13.78
N VAL A 67 0.32 -7.91 -12.64
CA VAL A 67 -0.36 -7.63 -11.37
C VAL A 67 -1.20 -6.35 -11.46
N THR A 68 -0.66 -5.26 -12.00
CA THR A 68 -1.37 -3.99 -12.20
C THR A 68 -2.45 -4.11 -13.27
N ASN A 69 -2.27 -4.97 -14.28
CA ASN A 69 -3.29 -5.30 -15.26
C ASN A 69 -4.50 -6.02 -14.64
N LEU A 70 -4.27 -6.97 -13.75
CA LEU A 70 -5.32 -7.69 -13.03
C LEU A 70 -6.05 -6.80 -12.01
N ALA A 71 -5.34 -5.89 -11.34
CA ALA A 71 -5.90 -5.00 -10.34
C ALA A 71 -6.94 -4.01 -10.92
N ASP A 72 -8.02 -3.77 -10.18
CA ASP A 72 -9.03 -2.77 -10.56
C ASP A 72 -8.56 -1.34 -10.29
N ASN A 73 -7.80 -1.13 -9.21
CA ASN A 73 -7.21 0.16 -8.87
C ASN A 73 -5.73 -0.03 -8.54
N VAL A 74 -4.90 0.91 -8.98
CA VAL A 74 -3.46 0.91 -8.71
C VAL A 74 -3.06 2.29 -8.23
N PHE A 75 -2.39 2.30 -7.08
CA PHE A 75 -1.89 3.51 -6.44
C PHE A 75 -0.40 3.41 -6.21
N SER A 76 0.31 4.51 -6.43
CA SER A 76 1.73 4.66 -6.08
C SER A 76 1.87 5.67 -4.96
N VAL A 77 2.66 5.34 -3.94
CA VAL A 77 2.95 6.23 -2.81
C VAL A 77 4.43 6.57 -2.87
N SER A 78 4.74 7.86 -2.93
CA SER A 78 6.12 8.35 -2.99
C SER A 78 6.33 9.47 -1.97
N ARG A 79 7.50 9.50 -1.33
CA ARG A 79 7.89 10.60 -0.43
C ARG A 79 8.38 11.79 -1.26
N ALA A 80 8.09 13.00 -0.79
CA ALA A 80 8.67 14.22 -1.35
C ALA A 80 10.22 14.16 -1.28
N GLN A 81 10.89 14.61 -2.33
CA GLN A 81 12.36 14.53 -2.44
C GLN A 81 13.03 15.91 -2.43
N GLY A 82 12.26 17.00 -2.55
CA GLY A 82 12.80 18.36 -2.61
C GLY A 82 12.72 19.12 -1.28
N GLN A 83 13.75 19.92 -0.98
CA GLN A 83 13.64 20.99 0.01
C GLN A 83 12.76 22.11 -0.59
N GLY A 84 11.48 22.14 -0.21
CA GLY A 84 10.52 23.14 -0.69
C GLY A 84 9.14 22.57 -1.06
N ASP A 85 9.01 21.25 -1.10
CA ASP A 85 7.72 20.60 -1.30
C ASP A 85 6.80 20.91 -0.11
N LYS A 86 5.61 21.46 -0.37
CA LYS A 86 4.62 21.78 0.67
C LYS A 86 3.93 20.53 1.26
N TYR A 87 4.36 19.34 0.87
CA TYR A 87 3.77 18.06 1.20
C TYR A 87 4.87 17.05 1.52
N ASP A 88 4.55 16.05 2.34
CA ASP A 88 5.52 15.03 2.75
C ASP A 88 5.45 13.80 1.84
N THR A 89 4.27 13.49 1.32
CA THR A 89 3.98 12.28 0.55
C THR A 89 3.01 12.59 -0.58
N MET A 90 3.19 11.92 -1.70
CA MET A 90 2.33 12.01 -2.86
C MET A 90 1.73 10.63 -3.14
N LEU A 91 0.40 10.57 -3.16
CA LEU A 91 -0.39 9.42 -3.56
C LEU A 91 -0.85 9.62 -5.01
N SER A 92 -0.27 8.87 -5.94
CA SER A 92 -0.59 8.91 -7.36
C SER A 92 -1.56 7.80 -7.72
N ILE A 93 -2.62 8.16 -8.44
CA ILE A 93 -3.58 7.20 -9.00
C ILE A 93 -3.07 6.80 -10.39
N LEU A 94 -2.49 5.59 -10.48
CA LEU A 94 -1.99 5.04 -11.75
C LEU A 94 -3.12 4.42 -12.56
N LYS A 95 -4.07 3.76 -11.88
CA LYS A 95 -5.23 3.11 -12.51
C LYS A 95 -6.46 3.24 -11.62
N ASN A 96 -7.58 3.61 -12.22
CA ASN A 96 -8.91 3.56 -11.60
C ASN A 96 -9.93 3.03 -12.62
N ARG A 97 -10.39 1.79 -12.43
CA ARG A 97 -11.31 1.14 -13.36
C ARG A 97 -12.76 1.60 -13.22
N PHE A 98 -13.15 2.12 -12.06
CA PHE A 98 -14.53 2.55 -11.79
C PHE A 98 -14.88 3.88 -12.45
N PHE A 99 -13.98 4.87 -12.35
CA PHE A 99 -14.23 6.23 -12.82
C PHE A 99 -13.38 6.62 -14.04
N GLY A 100 -12.46 5.75 -14.47
CA GLY A 100 -11.60 5.98 -15.63
C GLY A 100 -10.51 7.04 -15.41
N GLU A 101 -10.37 7.57 -14.19
CA GLU A 101 -9.38 8.60 -13.88
C GLU A 101 -7.96 8.01 -13.84
N ARG A 102 -7.03 8.69 -14.52
CA ARG A 102 -5.60 8.36 -14.51
C ARG A 102 -4.79 9.62 -14.17
N SER A 103 -3.61 9.43 -13.61
CA SER A 103 -2.60 10.49 -13.41
C SER A 103 -3.01 11.62 -12.48
N LYS A 104 -3.98 11.39 -11.57
CA LYS A 104 -4.25 12.32 -10.47
C LYS A 104 -3.29 12.03 -9.31
N ALA A 105 -2.67 13.08 -8.80
CA ALA A 105 -1.84 13.05 -7.60
C ALA A 105 -2.56 13.74 -6.44
N ILE A 106 -2.54 13.11 -5.28
CA ILE A 106 -3.04 13.67 -4.02
C ILE A 106 -1.82 13.94 -3.14
N THR A 107 -1.63 15.20 -2.77
CA THR A 107 -0.59 15.60 -1.83
C THR A 107 -1.04 15.36 -0.40
N LEU A 108 -0.17 14.71 0.37
CA LEU A 108 -0.40 14.30 1.75
C LEU A 108 0.71 14.88 2.64
N SER A 109 0.30 15.37 3.79
CA SER A 109 1.18 15.74 4.90
C SER A 109 1.11 14.64 5.96
N PHE A 110 2.19 14.44 6.69
CA PHE A 110 2.33 13.39 7.69
C PHE A 110 2.38 14.00 9.10
N GLU A 111 1.53 13.52 9.99
CA GLU A 111 1.53 13.91 11.40
C GLU A 111 2.35 12.87 12.20
N PRO A 112 3.54 13.23 12.73
CA PRO A 112 4.42 12.26 13.39
C PRO A 112 3.82 11.63 14.64
N LEU A 113 3.11 12.42 15.45
CA LEU A 113 2.57 11.95 16.74
C LEU A 113 1.50 10.89 16.56
N SER A 114 0.64 11.06 15.56
CA SER A 114 -0.45 10.11 15.29
C SER A 114 -0.09 9.07 14.22
N LYS A 115 1.08 9.21 13.57
CA LYS A 115 1.52 8.42 12.42
C LYS A 115 0.49 8.42 11.27
N ARG A 116 -0.23 9.54 11.07
CA ARG A 116 -1.34 9.65 10.10
C ARG A 116 -0.99 10.54 8.93
N PHE A 117 -1.46 10.15 7.75
CA PHE A 117 -1.48 11.01 6.57
C PHE A 117 -2.80 11.79 6.50
N TYR A 118 -2.70 13.06 6.13
CA TYR A 118 -3.85 13.94 5.86
C TYR A 118 -3.59 14.76 4.59
N LYS A 119 -4.66 15.20 3.92
CA LYS A 119 -4.52 15.95 2.67
C LYS A 119 -3.82 17.28 2.92
N THR A 120 -2.76 17.56 2.19
CA THR A 120 -2.03 18.83 2.32
C THR A 120 -2.96 20.02 2.03
N GLY A 121 -2.88 21.05 2.87
CA GLY A 121 -3.60 22.33 2.72
C GLY A 121 -5.10 22.30 3.03
N THR A 122 -5.73 21.12 3.15
CA THR A 122 -7.19 21.01 3.38
C THR A 122 -7.58 19.95 4.40
N GLY A 123 -6.67 19.03 4.75
CA GLY A 123 -6.90 17.97 5.71
C GLY A 123 -6.61 18.40 7.14
N ASP A 124 -7.24 17.71 8.09
CA ASP A 124 -7.03 17.90 9.52
C ASP A 124 -6.37 16.65 10.13
N PRO A 125 -5.18 16.77 10.75
CA PRO A 125 -4.52 15.64 11.42
C PRO A 125 -5.33 15.10 12.62
N LYS A 126 -6.21 15.91 13.21
CA LYS A 126 -7.06 15.54 14.35
C LYS A 126 -8.43 15.02 13.94
N LYS A 127 -8.67 14.84 12.63
CA LYS A 127 -9.93 14.33 12.13
C LYS A 127 -10.24 12.98 12.77
N ARG A 128 -11.38 12.85 13.42
CA ARG A 128 -11.81 11.57 14.00
C ARG A 128 -12.53 10.73 12.97
N TYR A 129 -12.12 9.48 12.79
CA TYR A 129 -12.76 8.56 11.85
C TYR A 129 -13.72 7.61 12.58
N GLY A 130 -14.71 7.08 11.86
CA GLY A 130 -15.73 6.19 12.41
C GLY A 130 -15.17 4.97 13.16
N TRP A 131 -14.01 4.46 12.77
CA TRP A 131 -13.37 3.34 13.48
C TRP A 131 -12.92 3.70 14.91
N GLU A 132 -12.67 4.98 15.23
CA GLU A 132 -12.42 5.45 16.59
C GLU A 132 -13.66 5.34 17.50
N HIS A 133 -14.84 5.14 16.92
CA HIS A 133 -16.11 5.02 17.64
C HIS A 133 -16.64 3.58 17.71
N ILE A 134 -16.06 2.65 16.94
CA ILE A 134 -16.65 1.32 16.70
C ILE A 134 -15.82 0.19 17.34
N TYR A 135 -14.55 0.43 17.69
CA TYR A 135 -13.68 -0.59 18.28
C TYR A 135 -13.00 -0.08 19.55
N THR A 136 -13.05 -0.89 20.61
CA THR A 136 -12.19 -0.71 21.78
C THR A 136 -10.78 -1.13 21.40
N GLN A 137 -9.81 -0.22 21.52
CA GLN A 137 -8.40 -0.57 21.40
C GLN A 137 -8.07 -1.59 22.50
N ILE A 138 -7.80 -2.83 22.10
CA ILE A 138 -7.29 -3.86 22.98
C ILE A 138 -5.76 -3.73 23.05
N GLN A 139 -5.21 -3.67 24.26
CA GLN A 139 -3.79 -3.89 24.45
C GLN A 139 -3.53 -5.37 24.19
N LEU A 140 -2.70 -5.65 23.19
CA LEU A 140 -2.09 -6.97 23.08
C LEU A 140 -1.17 -7.13 24.31
N PRO A 141 -1.09 -8.32 24.92
CA PRO A 141 -0.09 -8.58 25.96
C PRO A 141 1.28 -8.16 25.41
N ASP A 142 2.05 -7.41 26.19
CA ASP A 142 3.45 -7.16 25.88
C ASP A 142 4.16 -8.51 25.84
N GLU A 143 4.35 -9.07 24.65
CA GLU A 143 5.26 -10.20 24.44
C GLU A 143 6.70 -9.70 24.48
N GLY A 144 7.07 -8.94 25.52
CA GLY A 144 8.43 -8.55 25.88
C GLY A 144 9.37 -8.29 24.69
N VAL A 145 8.92 -7.54 23.68
CA VAL A 145 9.74 -7.28 22.49
C VAL A 145 10.92 -6.43 22.95
N SER A 146 12.13 -6.94 22.78
CA SER A 146 13.35 -6.24 23.16
C SER A 146 13.37 -4.85 22.49
N PRO A 147 13.86 -3.78 23.14
CA PRO A 147 14.06 -2.49 22.49
C PRO A 147 14.91 -2.55 21.22
N GLU A 148 15.71 -3.61 21.06
CA GLU A 148 16.50 -3.87 19.85
C GLU A 148 15.68 -4.46 18.69
N GLU A 149 14.50 -5.01 18.99
CA GLU A 149 13.54 -5.58 18.05
C GLU A 149 12.39 -4.62 17.71
N ASP A 150 12.31 -3.44 18.34
CA ASP A 150 11.37 -2.39 17.96
C ASP A 150 11.75 -1.83 16.58
N PRO A 151 10.92 -2.02 15.53
CA PRO A 151 11.21 -1.52 14.19
C PRO A 151 11.07 0.02 14.08
N PHE A 152 10.62 0.70 15.14
CA PHE A 152 10.46 2.15 15.20
C PHE A 152 11.14 2.77 16.42
N PRO A 153 12.46 2.59 16.59
CA PRO A 153 13.16 3.18 17.73
C PRO A 153 13.08 4.71 17.66
N ASP A 154 12.78 5.33 18.79
CA ASP A 154 12.83 6.79 18.92
C ASP A 154 14.25 7.28 18.60
N LYS A 155 14.35 8.29 17.74
CA LYS A 155 15.61 8.90 17.31
C LYS A 155 16.20 9.82 18.38
#